data_AF-C6ETA9-F1
#
_entry.id   AF-C6ETA9-F1
#
_cell.length_a   1.000
_cell.length_b   1.000
_cell.length_c   1.000
_cell.angle_alpha   90.00
_cell.angle_beta   90.00
_cell.angle_gamma   90.00
#
_symmetry.space_group_name_H-M   'P 1'
#
loop_
_entity.id
_entity.type
_entity.pdbx_description
1 polymer ?
#
loop_
_entity_poly.entity_id
_entity_poly.type
_entity_poly.pdbx_seq_one_letter_code
_entity_poly.pdbx_strand_id
1 'polypeptide(L)'
;MASASCLGLVVLVAMASAATAQLSSTFYDTSCPNALATIKAGVTAALNTETRMGASLVRLHFHDCFVDGCDGSVLLADTGSFIGEQGAAPNNNSIRGMNVIDNIKTQVEAVCKQTVSCADILAVAARDSVVALGGPTWTVLLGRRDSTTASKTNAENDLPPPTFDLQNLTTLFGNKQLSMT
;
A
#
# COMPACT_ATOMS: atom_id res chain seq x y z
N MET A 1 22.97 -27.37 39.53
CA MET A 1 21.72 -27.39 38.74
C MET A 1 21.56 -26.02 38.07
N ALA A 2 22.34 -25.74 37.02
CA ALA A 2 22.31 -24.44 36.32
C ALA A 2 22.66 -24.58 34.82
N SER A 3 22.39 -25.74 34.22
CA SER A 3 22.69 -25.98 32.79
C SER A 3 21.46 -26.14 31.90
N ALA A 4 20.32 -26.58 32.43
CA ALA A 4 19.12 -26.80 31.61
C ALA A 4 18.41 -25.50 31.22
N SER A 5 18.41 -24.50 32.11
CA SER A 5 17.71 -23.23 31.91
C SER A 5 18.38 -22.33 30.87
N CYS A 6 19.72 -22.30 30.82
CA CYS A 6 20.46 -21.54 29.81
C CYS A 6 20.35 -22.17 28.41
N LEU A 7 20.32 -23.51 28.30
CA LEU A 7 20.11 -24.17 27.01
C LEU A 7 18.71 -23.89 26.44
N GLY A 8 17.67 -23.89 27.29
CA GLY A 8 16.31 -23.58 26.87
C GLY A 8 16.15 -22.15 26.35
N LEU A 9 16.81 -21.18 26.98
CA LEU A 9 16.78 -19.77 26.56
C LEU A 9 17.52 -19.55 25.23
N VAL A 10 18.63 -20.25 25.01
CA VAL A 10 19.39 -20.19 23.74
C VAL A 10 18.60 -20.82 22.58
N VAL A 11 17.82 -21.89 22.83
CA VAL A 11 16.96 -22.53 21.82
C VAL A 11 15.77 -21.64 21.44
N LEU A 12 15.15 -20.93 22.39
CA LEU A 12 14.06 -19.98 22.10
C LEU A 12 14.53 -18.78 21.28
N VAL A 13 15.74 -18.27 21.51
CA VAL A 13 16.33 -17.18 20.71
C VAL A 13 16.75 -17.66 19.33
N ALA A 14 17.21 -18.91 19.19
CA ALA A 14 17.53 -19.51 17.89
C ALA A 14 16.28 -19.81 17.02
N MET A 15 15.10 -19.92 17.63
CA MET A 15 13.81 -20.08 16.94
C MET A 15 13.20 -18.75 16.49
N ALA A 16 13.76 -17.61 16.89
CA ALA A 16 13.54 -16.33 16.21
C ALA A 16 14.28 -16.35 14.87
N SER A 17 13.82 -17.25 14.00
CA SER A 17 14.12 -17.22 12.58
C SER A 17 13.79 -15.81 12.09
N ALA A 18 14.69 -15.22 11.31
CA ALA A 18 14.37 -14.03 10.54
C ALA A 18 13.18 -14.38 9.66
N ALA A 19 11.96 -14.04 10.09
CA ALA A 19 10.77 -14.24 9.30
C ALA A 19 10.90 -13.31 8.10
N THR A 20 11.29 -13.86 6.95
CA THR A 20 11.12 -13.18 5.68
C THR A 20 9.62 -13.12 5.42
N ALA A 21 8.98 -12.00 5.78
CA ALA A 21 7.59 -11.72 5.43
C ALA A 21 7.50 -11.44 3.92
N GLN A 22 7.76 -12.47 3.11
CA GLN A 22 7.76 -12.35 1.67
C GLN A 22 6.32 -12.24 1.17
N LEU A 23 6.05 -11.20 0.39
CA LEU A 23 4.76 -11.03 -0.25
C LEU A 23 4.49 -12.20 -1.20
N SER A 24 3.24 -12.67 -1.23
CA SER A 24 2.79 -13.78 -2.09
C SER A 24 1.52 -13.41 -2.83
N SER A 25 1.39 -13.84 -4.08
CA SER A 25 0.15 -13.67 -4.84
C SER A 25 -1.04 -14.46 -4.27
N THR A 26 -0.77 -15.46 -3.43
CA THR A 26 -1.77 -16.36 -2.84
C THR A 26 -2.07 -16.05 -1.36
N PHE A 27 -1.59 -14.91 -0.85
CA PHE A 27 -1.64 -14.59 0.59
C PHE A 27 -3.06 -14.67 1.20
N TYR A 28 -4.09 -14.33 0.41
CA TYR A 28 -5.49 -14.34 0.86
C TYR A 28 -6.31 -15.53 0.37
N ASP A 29 -5.73 -16.50 -0.34
CA ASP A 29 -6.48 -17.60 -0.98
C ASP A 29 -7.30 -18.43 0.03
N THR A 30 -6.80 -18.57 1.25
CA THR A 30 -7.49 -19.29 2.33
C THR A 30 -8.27 -18.35 3.26
N SER A 31 -7.68 -17.22 3.64
CA SER A 31 -8.22 -16.34 4.68
C SER A 31 -9.32 -15.40 4.16
N CYS A 32 -9.25 -15.00 2.89
CA CYS A 32 -10.30 -14.23 2.23
C CYS A 32 -10.35 -14.52 0.72
N PRO A 33 -10.89 -15.69 0.31
CA PRO A 33 -10.86 -16.13 -1.09
C PRO A 33 -11.52 -15.15 -2.08
N ASN A 34 -12.47 -14.35 -1.59
CA ASN A 34 -13.21 -13.37 -2.39
C ASN A 34 -12.63 -11.95 -2.34
N ALA A 35 -11.48 -11.72 -1.69
CA ALA A 35 -10.89 -10.39 -1.52
C ALA A 35 -10.65 -9.69 -2.86
N LEU A 36 -9.90 -10.32 -3.78
CA LEU A 36 -9.53 -9.69 -5.05
C LEU A 36 -10.75 -9.44 -5.94
N ALA A 37 -11.73 -10.34 -5.95
CA ALA A 37 -12.97 -10.16 -6.70
C ALA A 37 -13.79 -8.98 -6.15
N THR A 38 -13.83 -8.82 -4.82
CA THR A 38 -14.53 -7.71 -4.16
C THR A 38 -13.87 -6.37 -4.46
N ILE A 39 -12.53 -6.30 -4.37
CA ILE A 39 -11.76 -5.09 -4.72
C ILE A 39 -12.02 -4.70 -6.18
N LYS A 40 -11.91 -5.66 -7.11
CA LYS A 40 -12.16 -5.42 -8.53
C LYS A 40 -13.56 -4.87 -8.80
N ALA A 41 -14.58 -5.40 -8.12
CA ALA A 41 -15.96 -4.92 -8.25
C ALA A 41 -16.10 -3.47 -7.79
N GLY A 42 -15.51 -3.12 -6.64
CA GLY A 42 -15.53 -1.75 -6.13
C GLY A 42 -14.77 -0.76 -7.01
N VAL A 43 -13.60 -1.14 -7.55
CA VAL A 43 -12.87 -0.35 -8.53
C VAL A 43 -13.71 -0.13 -9.79
N THR A 44 -14.29 -1.20 -10.33
CA THR A 44 -15.14 -1.13 -11.54
C THR A 44 -16.33 -0.19 -11.33
N ALA A 45 -17.01 -0.28 -10.17
CA ALA A 45 -18.12 0.61 -9.84
C ALA A 45 -17.68 2.08 -9.75
N ALA A 46 -16.50 2.35 -9.19
CA ALA A 46 -15.94 3.71 -9.13
C ALA A 46 -15.62 4.26 -10.53
N LEU A 47 -15.00 3.46 -11.41
CA LEU A 47 -14.67 3.88 -12.78
C LEU A 47 -15.89 4.06 -13.68
N ASN A 48 -16.97 3.31 -13.44
CA ASN A 48 -18.26 3.50 -14.11
C ASN A 48 -18.91 4.84 -13.73
N THR A 49 -18.57 5.39 -12.56
CA THR A 49 -19.04 6.70 -12.11
C THR A 49 -18.12 7.83 -12.59
N GLU A 50 -16.81 7.66 -12.45
CA GLU A 50 -15.79 8.61 -12.91
C GLU A 50 -14.59 7.84 -13.47
N THR A 51 -14.45 7.81 -14.79
CA THR A 51 -13.35 7.08 -15.46
C THR A 51 -11.96 7.56 -15.00
N ARG A 52 -11.81 8.85 -14.67
CA ARG A 52 -10.57 9.42 -14.15
C ARG A 52 -10.13 8.82 -12.81
N MET A 53 -11.05 8.19 -12.07
CA MET A 53 -10.75 7.54 -10.79
C MET A 53 -9.69 6.44 -10.95
N GLY A 54 -9.64 5.75 -12.09
CA GLY A 54 -8.59 4.75 -12.33
C GLY A 54 -7.18 5.36 -12.28
N ALA A 55 -6.98 6.53 -12.89
CA ALA A 55 -5.70 7.24 -12.80
C ALA A 55 -5.40 7.73 -11.37
N SER A 56 -6.44 8.16 -10.64
CA SER A 56 -6.32 8.58 -9.24
C SER A 56 -5.87 7.45 -8.32
N LEU A 57 -6.42 6.24 -8.48
CA LEU A 57 -6.06 5.07 -7.66
C LEU A 57 -4.64 4.57 -7.94
N VAL A 58 -4.20 4.59 -9.21
CA VAL A 58 -2.80 4.29 -9.56
C VAL A 58 -1.85 5.28 -8.91
N ARG A 59 -2.17 6.58 -8.98
CA ARG A 59 -1.37 7.62 -8.33
C ARG A 59 -1.36 7.46 -6.81
N LEU A 60 -2.50 7.11 -6.20
CA LEU A 60 -2.59 6.92 -4.76
C LEU A 60 -1.66 5.79 -4.28
N HIS A 61 -1.61 4.67 -5.01
CA HIS A 61 -0.67 3.59 -4.70
C HIS A 61 0.80 3.98 -4.92
N PHE A 62 1.10 4.75 -5.97
CA PHE A 62 2.45 5.31 -6.17
C PHE A 62 2.86 6.19 -4.98
N HIS A 63 1.97 7.08 -4.53
CA HIS A 63 2.24 7.99 -3.42
C HIS A 63 2.42 7.25 -2.09
N ASP A 64 1.63 6.20 -1.83
CA ASP A 64 1.83 5.28 -0.72
C ASP A 64 3.24 4.68 -0.76
N CYS A 65 3.57 3.96 -1.84
CA CYS A 65 4.84 3.25 -1.94
C CYS A 65 6.10 4.14 -1.90
N PHE A 66 5.99 5.40 -2.33
CA PHE A 66 7.13 6.32 -2.33
C PHE A 66 7.43 6.93 -0.97
N VAL A 67 6.50 6.87 -0.01
CA VAL A 67 6.67 7.45 1.34
C VAL A 67 6.70 6.32 2.34
N ASP A 68 7.86 6.02 2.93
CA ASP A 68 8.07 4.94 3.91
C ASP A 68 7.65 3.51 3.49
N GLY A 69 7.21 3.32 2.25
CA GLY A 69 6.90 2.03 1.63
C GLY A 69 5.40 1.84 1.41
N CYS A 70 4.99 0.74 0.77
CA CYS A 70 3.58 0.49 0.50
C CYS A 70 2.89 -0.02 1.78
N ASP A 71 2.48 0.88 2.67
CA ASP A 71 2.02 0.55 4.02
C ASP A 71 0.66 1.20 4.37
N GLY A 72 -0.02 1.83 3.41
CA GLY A 72 -1.32 2.47 3.62
C GLY A 72 -1.26 3.77 4.43
N SER A 73 -0.08 4.27 4.79
CA SER A 73 0.11 5.51 5.56
C SER A 73 -0.54 6.72 4.90
N VAL A 74 -0.53 6.80 3.57
CA VAL A 74 -1.17 7.87 2.79
C VAL A 74 -2.68 8.01 3.06
N LEU A 75 -3.33 6.94 3.53
CA LEU A 75 -4.76 6.91 3.85
C LEU A 75 -5.10 7.49 5.22
N LEU A 76 -4.10 7.66 6.10
CA LEU A 76 -4.31 8.19 7.45
C LEU A 76 -4.60 9.69 7.38
N ALA A 77 -5.83 10.06 7.75
CA ALA A 77 -6.29 11.45 7.77
C ALA A 77 -5.78 12.19 9.02
N ASP A 78 -5.57 13.51 8.88
CA ASP A 78 -5.24 14.39 10.00
C ASP A 78 -6.33 14.32 11.09
N THR A 79 -5.88 14.35 12.35
CA THR A 79 -6.75 14.53 13.52
C THR A 79 -6.16 15.64 14.41
N GLY A 80 -6.84 15.99 15.50
CA GLY A 80 -6.31 17.00 16.44
C GLY A 80 -4.93 16.66 17.04
N SER A 81 -4.53 15.39 17.03
CA SER A 81 -3.25 14.91 17.58
C SER A 81 -2.39 14.13 16.60
N PHE A 82 -2.78 14.07 15.32
CA PHE A 82 -2.09 13.28 14.29
C PHE A 82 -2.03 14.06 12.98
N ILE A 83 -0.86 14.11 12.37
CA ILE A 83 -0.65 14.71 11.05
C ILE A 83 -0.33 13.58 10.08
N GLY A 84 -1.21 13.39 9.10
CA GLY A 84 -1.05 12.46 8.00
C GLY A 84 -0.30 13.08 6.82
N GLU A 85 -0.29 12.35 5.71
CA GLU A 85 0.42 12.77 4.49
C GLU A 85 -0.45 13.60 3.54
N GLN A 86 -1.76 13.57 3.71
CA GLN A 86 -2.71 14.17 2.77
C GLN A 86 -2.53 15.69 2.66
N GLY A 87 -2.02 16.33 3.72
CA GLY A 87 -1.68 17.76 3.75
C GLY A 87 -0.29 18.13 3.22
N ALA A 88 0.52 17.17 2.76
CA ALA A 88 1.82 17.43 2.10
C ALA A 88 1.62 18.14 0.76
N ALA A 89 2.55 19.01 0.34
CA ALA A 89 2.41 19.78 -0.91
C ALA A 89 2.11 18.92 -2.17
N PRO A 90 2.71 17.72 -2.35
CA PRO A 90 2.39 16.86 -3.50
C PRO A 90 1.00 16.20 -3.44
N ASN A 91 0.40 16.13 -2.25
CA ASN A 91 -0.86 15.44 -1.96
C ASN A 91 -2.05 16.39 -1.87
N ASN A 92 -1.87 17.52 -1.20
CA ASN A 92 -2.93 18.45 -0.87
C ASN A 92 -3.63 18.98 -2.12
N ASN A 93 -4.96 18.90 -2.15
CA ASN A 93 -5.79 19.23 -3.32
C ASN A 93 -5.38 18.50 -4.62
N SER A 94 -4.76 17.33 -4.50
CA SER A 94 -4.15 16.62 -5.63
C SER A 94 -4.47 15.12 -5.65
N ILE A 95 -4.11 14.37 -4.59
CA ILE A 95 -4.50 12.95 -4.48
C ILE A 95 -6.02 12.85 -4.26
N ARG A 96 -6.64 11.81 -4.83
CA ARG A 96 -8.09 11.55 -4.76
C ARG A 96 -8.34 10.05 -4.69
N GLY A 97 -9.55 9.65 -4.31
CA GLY A 97 -9.98 8.25 -4.31
C GLY A 97 -9.97 7.58 -2.93
N MET A 98 -9.64 8.30 -1.85
CA MET A 98 -9.69 7.78 -0.48
C MET A 98 -11.08 7.23 -0.13
N ASN A 99 -12.15 7.92 -0.53
CA ASN A 99 -13.53 7.46 -0.35
C ASN A 99 -13.85 6.16 -1.11
N VAL A 100 -13.18 5.92 -2.26
CA VAL A 100 -13.32 4.67 -3.02
C VAL A 100 -12.61 3.54 -2.27
N ILE A 101 -11.43 3.80 -1.71
CA ILE A 101 -10.72 2.84 -0.86
C ILE A 101 -11.53 2.52 0.40
N ASP A 102 -12.12 3.51 1.06
CA ASP A 102 -13.00 3.30 2.23
C ASP A 102 -14.20 2.41 1.90
N ASN A 103 -14.83 2.65 0.73
CA ASN A 103 -15.96 1.85 0.28
C ASN A 103 -15.53 0.41 -0.04
N ILE A 104 -14.43 0.22 -0.76
CA ILE A 104 -13.86 -1.11 -1.03
C ILE A 104 -13.53 -1.81 0.28
N LYS A 105 -12.86 -1.13 1.21
CA LYS A 105 -12.52 -1.67 2.52
C LYS A 105 -13.76 -2.09 3.28
N THR A 106 -14.83 -1.29 3.27
CA THR A 106 -16.11 -1.64 3.88
C THR A 106 -16.69 -2.92 3.30
N GLN A 107 -16.68 -3.09 1.98
CA GLN A 107 -17.16 -4.30 1.32
C GLN A 107 -16.29 -5.52 1.65
N VAL A 108 -14.97 -5.36 1.65
CA VAL A 108 -14.02 -6.42 2.00
C VAL A 108 -14.19 -6.85 3.46
N GLU A 109 -14.34 -5.91 4.39
CA GLU A 109 -14.58 -6.21 5.81
C GLU A 109 -15.92 -6.91 6.06
N ALA A 110 -16.93 -6.67 5.20
CA ALA A 110 -18.19 -7.41 5.25
C ALA A 110 -18.04 -8.88 4.83
N VAL A 111 -17.05 -9.19 3.99
CA VAL A 111 -16.75 -10.55 3.52
C VAL A 111 -15.77 -11.27 4.44
N CYS A 112 -14.72 -10.58 4.88
CA CYS A 112 -13.65 -11.14 5.70
C CYS A 112 -13.09 -10.09 6.67
N LYS A 113 -13.63 -10.10 7.90
CA LYS A 113 -13.27 -9.14 8.94
C LYS A 113 -11.79 -9.17 9.27
N GLN A 114 -11.17 -7.99 9.38
CA GLN A 114 -9.82 -7.75 9.87
C GLN A 114 -8.75 -8.61 9.18
N THR A 115 -8.94 -8.92 7.90
CA THR A 115 -8.08 -9.84 7.17
C THR A 115 -7.22 -9.15 6.12
N VAL A 116 -7.82 -8.35 5.25
CA VAL A 116 -7.13 -7.71 4.11
C VAL A 116 -6.65 -6.33 4.50
N SER A 117 -5.36 -6.02 4.31
CA SER A 117 -4.80 -4.70 4.63
C SER A 117 -5.27 -3.63 3.65
N CYS A 118 -5.32 -2.38 4.11
CA CYS A 118 -5.54 -1.23 3.24
C CYS A 118 -4.41 -1.06 2.23
N ALA A 119 -3.16 -1.34 2.62
CA ALA A 119 -2.00 -1.35 1.75
C ALA A 119 -2.15 -2.32 0.56
N ASP A 120 -2.67 -3.54 0.78
CA ASP A 120 -2.93 -4.46 -0.33
C ASP A 120 -4.16 -4.07 -1.16
N ILE A 121 -5.18 -3.43 -0.56
CA ILE A 121 -6.29 -2.86 -1.31
C ILE A 121 -5.78 -1.80 -2.30
N LEU A 122 -4.87 -0.92 -1.89
CA LEU A 122 -4.25 0.07 -2.78
C LEU A 122 -3.51 -0.61 -3.95
N ALA A 123 -2.70 -1.63 -3.66
CA ALA A 123 -1.94 -2.35 -4.68
C ALA A 123 -2.84 -3.05 -5.71
N VAL A 124 -3.89 -3.75 -5.25
CA VAL A 124 -4.85 -4.41 -6.14
C VAL A 124 -5.69 -3.39 -6.89
N ALA A 125 -6.12 -2.29 -6.24
CA ALA A 125 -6.91 -1.25 -6.87
C ALA A 125 -6.15 -0.53 -7.98
N ALA A 126 -4.84 -0.30 -7.82
CA ALA A 126 -3.99 0.24 -8.87
C ALA A 126 -3.93 -0.71 -10.09
N ARG A 127 -3.73 -2.02 -9.86
CA ARG A 127 -3.72 -3.02 -10.94
C ARG A 127 -5.04 -3.07 -11.67
N ASP A 128 -6.14 -3.21 -10.94
CA ASP A 128 -7.48 -3.31 -11.54
C ASP A 128 -7.88 -2.03 -12.28
N SER A 129 -7.42 -0.86 -11.82
CA SER A 129 -7.60 0.42 -12.53
C SER A 129 -6.87 0.44 -13.88
N VAL A 130 -5.62 -0.03 -13.94
CA VAL A 130 -4.89 -0.11 -15.22
C VAL A 130 -5.58 -1.06 -16.19
N VAL A 131 -5.99 -2.25 -15.73
CA VAL A 131 -6.70 -3.22 -16.57
C VAL A 131 -8.03 -2.67 -17.09
N ALA A 132 -8.82 -2.02 -16.22
CA ALA A 132 -10.11 -1.44 -16.60
C ALA A 132 -9.98 -0.32 -17.64
N LEU A 133 -8.84 0.38 -17.67
CA LEU A 133 -8.53 1.42 -18.65
C LEU A 133 -7.83 0.89 -19.92
N GLY A 134 -7.81 -0.44 -20.12
CA GLY A 134 -7.26 -1.08 -21.31
C GLY A 134 -5.74 -1.33 -21.26
N GLY A 135 -5.13 -1.19 -20.09
CA GLY A 135 -3.72 -1.52 -19.86
C GLY A 135 -3.48 -3.01 -19.59
N PRO A 136 -2.22 -3.40 -19.37
CA PRO A 136 -1.86 -4.78 -19.07
C PRO A 136 -2.32 -5.19 -17.67
N THR A 137 -2.41 -6.50 -17.45
CA THR A 137 -2.53 -7.09 -16.13
C THR A 137 -1.16 -7.56 -15.63
N TRP A 138 -1.01 -7.67 -14.32
CA TRP A 138 0.12 -8.33 -13.67
C TRP A 138 -0.34 -9.02 -12.39
N THR A 139 0.46 -9.96 -11.91
CA THR A 139 0.26 -10.61 -10.62
C THR A 139 0.70 -9.66 -9.51
N VAL A 140 -0.24 -9.25 -8.66
CA VAL A 140 0.05 -8.45 -7.47
C VAL A 140 0.50 -9.38 -6.36
N LEU A 141 1.67 -9.11 -5.75
CA LEU A 141 2.10 -9.78 -4.53
C LEU A 141 1.39 -9.13 -3.33
N LEU A 142 0.93 -9.92 -2.38
CA LEU A 142 0.07 -9.53 -1.26
C LEU A 142 0.69 -9.95 0.08
N GLY A 143 0.16 -9.44 1.18
CA GLY A 143 0.66 -9.64 2.53
C GLY A 143 1.25 -8.37 3.16
N ARG A 144 1.02 -7.19 2.57
CA ARG A 144 1.40 -5.91 3.19
C ARG A 144 0.61 -5.70 4.47
N ARG A 145 1.16 -4.91 5.39
CA ARG A 145 0.48 -4.52 6.63
C ARG A 145 0.31 -3.00 6.66
N ASP A 146 -0.73 -2.57 7.36
CA ASP A 146 -1.05 -1.16 7.51
C ASP A 146 -0.17 -0.50 8.57
N SER A 147 0.35 0.68 8.24
CA SER A 147 1.10 1.54 9.14
C SER A 147 0.20 2.14 10.21
N THR A 148 0.78 2.41 11.38
CA THR A 148 0.13 3.18 12.44
C THR A 148 0.66 4.61 12.52
N THR A 149 1.51 5.00 11.58
CA THR A 149 2.14 6.31 11.47
C THR A 149 2.08 6.79 10.03
N ALA A 150 2.27 8.08 9.82
CA ALA A 150 2.40 8.68 8.50
C ALA A 150 3.46 9.78 8.58
N SER A 151 4.07 10.14 7.45
CA SER A 151 5.16 11.11 7.44
C SER A 151 4.94 12.20 6.40
N LYS A 152 4.30 13.30 6.82
CA LYS A 152 4.14 14.51 5.98
C LYS A 152 5.48 15.01 5.44
N THR A 153 6.51 15.02 6.28
CA THR A 153 7.86 15.45 5.89
C THR A 153 8.45 14.56 4.81
N ASN A 154 8.32 13.23 4.92
CA ASN A 154 8.81 12.32 3.89
C ASN A 154 7.97 12.47 2.62
N ALA A 155 6.65 12.66 2.71
CA ALA A 155 5.83 12.97 1.55
C ALA A 155 6.24 14.27 0.83
N GLU A 156 6.71 15.29 1.55
CA GLU A 156 7.22 16.53 0.95
C GLU A 156 8.59 16.36 0.26
N ASN A 157 9.43 15.44 0.75
CA ASN A 157 10.80 15.24 0.27
C ASN A 157 10.94 14.13 -0.78
N ASP A 158 10.18 13.05 -0.63
CA ASP A 158 10.37 11.82 -1.38
C ASP A 158 9.49 11.73 -2.62
N LEU A 159 8.41 12.52 -2.70
CA LEU A 159 7.56 12.56 -3.87
C LEU A 159 8.14 13.53 -4.91
N PRO A 160 8.42 13.07 -6.15
CA PRO A 160 9.09 13.89 -7.14
C PRO A 160 8.13 14.99 -7.64
N PRO A 161 8.52 16.28 -7.58
CA PRO A 161 7.74 17.35 -8.17
C PRO A 161 7.85 17.31 -9.71
N PRO A 162 6.86 17.86 -10.43
CA PRO A 162 6.83 17.83 -11.89
C PRO A 162 7.94 18.68 -12.55
N THR A 163 8.68 19.47 -11.77
CA THR A 163 9.76 20.36 -12.23
C THR A 163 11.15 19.71 -12.16
N PHE A 164 11.28 18.48 -11.68
CA PHE A 164 12.56 17.79 -11.63
C PHE A 164 13.07 17.43 -13.04
N ASP A 165 14.38 17.61 -13.24
CA ASP A 165 15.07 17.09 -14.41
C ASP A 165 15.33 15.58 -14.30
N LEU A 166 15.85 14.99 -15.38
CA LEU A 166 16.12 13.56 -15.45
C LEU A 166 17.10 13.08 -14.37
N GLN A 167 18.10 13.88 -14.02
CA GLN A 167 19.11 13.50 -13.03
C GLN A 167 18.49 13.38 -11.63
N ASN A 168 17.67 14.37 -11.25
CA ASN A 168 16.97 14.35 -9.96
C ASN A 168 15.91 13.25 -9.89
N LEU A 169 15.16 13.02 -10.98
CA LEU A 169 14.23 11.88 -11.07
C LEU A 169 14.95 10.54 -10.91
N THR A 170 16.06 10.33 -11.62
CA THR A 170 16.84 9.09 -11.53
C THR A 170 17.35 8.84 -10.12
N THR A 171 17.84 9.89 -9.46
CA THR A 171 18.32 9.81 -8.07
C THR A 171 17.21 9.42 -7.11
N LEU A 172 16.06 10.09 -7.22
CA LEU A 172 14.94 9.90 -6.29
C LEU A 172 14.27 8.54 -6.47
N PHE A 173 14.12 8.04 -7.70
CA PHE A 173 13.68 6.66 -7.96
C PHE A 173 14.71 5.63 -7.49
N GLY A 174 16.01 5.91 -7.67
CA GLY A 174 17.11 5.07 -7.18
C GLY A 174 17.09 4.90 -5.66
N ASN A 175 16.74 5.96 -4.91
CA ASN A 175 16.56 5.89 -3.44
C ASN A 175 15.42 4.95 -3.03
N LYS A 176 14.48 4.67 -3.94
CA LYS A 176 13.38 3.71 -3.76
C LYS A 176 13.66 2.35 -4.41
N GLN A 177 14.92 2.09 -4.76
CA GLN A 177 15.38 0.85 -5.41
C GLN A 177 14.72 0.60 -6.78
N LEU A 178 14.35 1.68 -7.48
CA LEU A 178 13.82 1.63 -8.84
C LEU A 178 14.89 2.14 -9.82
N SER A 179 15.52 1.20 -10.54
CA SER A 179 16.54 1.49 -11.55
C SER A 179 15.91 1.88 -12.90
N MET A 180 16.69 2.57 -13.72
CA MET A 180 16.34 2.85 -15.13
C MET A 180 16.41 1.60 -16.04
N THR A 181 17.03 0.53 -15.54
CA THR A 181 17.35 -0.71 -16.27
C THR A 181 16.94 -1.93 -15.46
#